data_AF-A0A397JGJ6-F1
#
_entry.id   AF-A0A397JGJ6-F1
#
_cell.length_a   1.000
_cell.length_b   1.000
_cell.length_c   1.000
_cell.angle_alpha   90.00
_cell.angle_beta   90.00
_cell.angle_gamma   90.00
#
_symmetry.space_group_name_H-M   'P 1'
#
loop_
_entity.id
_entity.type
_entity.pdbx_description
1 polymer ?
#
loop_
_entity_poly.entity_id
_entity_poly.type
_entity_poly.pdbx_seq_one_letter_code
_entity_poly.pdbx_strand_id
1 'polypeptide(L)'
;MTVLEYAADGNLREYLKINFNNINWSQKLYNLRYLSEMTMNIHKLDIVHQDFHPGNILSSDFKDYSVSISDFGLTADVYSLGIISYEMITGFPPYPDIPHNKDLAIKICNGLRPKIPFHTPKLITRTIMRCWDARVTYRPTFRELSEELGKYYNDYGSYLENGENKDSEIVIQIKKAEEFSANQESTNTTTTTTTTTTTPLNYQTHPLAIYTSRLLNCSNLQESRKF
;
A
#
# COMPACT_ATOMS: atom_id res chain seq x y z
N MET A 1 -0.59 17.53 27.09
CA MET A 1 -0.42 18.12 25.75
C MET A 1 0.84 17.51 25.18
N THR A 2 0.73 16.81 24.05
CA THR A 2 1.90 16.25 23.35
C THR A 2 2.30 17.23 22.26
N VAL A 3 3.58 17.55 22.16
CA VAL A 3 4.13 18.29 21.02
C VAL A 3 4.72 17.26 20.08
N LEU A 4 4.31 17.30 18.81
CA LEU A 4 4.80 16.44 17.74
C LEU A 4 5.37 17.33 16.63
N GLU A 5 6.24 16.78 15.80
CA GLU A 5 6.76 17.47 14.62
C GLU A 5 5.64 17.67 13.58
N TYR A 6 5.72 18.79 12.85
CA TYR A 6 4.69 19.16 11.88
C TYR A 6 4.94 18.48 10.52
N ALA A 7 4.11 17.47 10.20
CA ALA A 7 4.09 16.82 8.90
C ALA A 7 3.39 17.72 7.85
N ALA A 8 4.19 18.47 7.08
CA ALA A 8 3.69 19.46 6.14
C ALA A 8 2.89 18.88 4.96
N ASP A 9 3.23 17.68 4.49
CA ASP A 9 2.46 16.96 3.45
C ASP A 9 1.23 16.21 4.02
N GLY A 10 1.03 16.24 5.34
CA GLY A 10 -0.07 15.53 6.01
C GLY A 10 0.14 14.00 6.00
N ASN A 11 -0.92 13.25 5.68
CA ASN A 11 -0.90 11.78 5.66
C ASN A 11 -0.83 11.19 4.26
N LEU A 12 -0.26 9.99 4.16
CA LEU A 12 -0.03 9.26 2.92
C LEU A 12 -1.29 9.07 2.07
N ARG A 13 -2.48 8.83 2.67
CA ARG A 13 -3.70 8.63 1.88
C ARG A 13 -4.17 9.90 1.18
N GLU A 14 -4.14 11.04 1.85
CA GLU A 14 -4.49 12.32 1.23
C GLU A 14 -3.38 12.79 0.27
N TYR A 15 -2.11 12.52 0.58
CA TYR A 15 -1.00 12.78 -0.33
C TYR A 15 -1.12 11.96 -1.63
N LEU A 16 -1.46 10.66 -1.55
CA LEU A 16 -1.66 9.78 -2.71
C LEU A 16 -2.77 10.28 -3.63
N LYS A 17 -3.94 10.69 -3.09
CA LYS A 17 -5.06 11.23 -3.90
C LYS A 17 -4.62 12.38 -4.83
N ILE A 18 -3.73 13.24 -4.34
CA ILE A 18 -3.29 14.44 -5.05
C ILE A 18 -2.06 14.14 -5.93
N ASN A 19 -1.13 13.31 -5.46
CA ASN A 19 0.21 13.18 -6.04
C ASN A 19 0.51 11.81 -6.69
N PHE A 20 -0.41 10.83 -6.74
CA PHE A 20 -0.08 9.46 -7.17
C PHE A 20 0.71 9.36 -8.50
N ASN A 21 0.33 10.16 -9.52
CA ASN A 21 1.01 10.20 -10.82
C ASN A 21 2.42 10.83 -10.75
N ASN A 22 2.70 11.65 -9.73
CA ASN A 22 4.02 12.26 -9.50
C ASN A 22 4.99 11.32 -8.75
N ILE A 23 4.50 10.24 -8.14
CA ILE A 23 5.32 9.30 -7.36
C ILE A 23 5.83 8.20 -8.29
N ASN A 24 7.14 8.20 -8.57
CA ASN A 24 7.76 7.22 -9.46
C ASN A 24 7.97 5.85 -8.77
N TRP A 25 8.39 4.84 -9.55
CA TRP A 25 8.59 3.48 -9.04
C TRP A 25 9.75 3.34 -8.04
N SER A 26 10.79 4.17 -8.15
CA SER A 26 11.90 4.17 -7.18
C SER A 26 11.42 4.66 -5.81
N GLN A 27 10.66 5.75 -5.77
CA GLN A 27 10.00 6.26 -4.56
C GLN A 27 9.01 5.25 -3.95
N LYS A 28 8.19 4.59 -4.77
CA LYS A 28 7.28 3.52 -4.32
C LYS A 28 8.05 2.36 -3.68
N LEU A 29 9.12 1.88 -4.31
CA LEU A 29 9.96 0.81 -3.78
C LEU A 29 10.72 1.21 -2.51
N TYR A 30 11.30 2.42 -2.48
CA TYR A 30 11.97 2.95 -1.29
C TYR A 30 11.01 3.01 -0.11
N ASN A 31 9.84 3.64 -0.27
CA ASN A 31 8.91 3.85 0.83
C ASN A 31 8.42 2.53 1.43
N LEU A 32 8.18 1.50 0.61
CA LEU A 32 7.78 0.18 1.12
C LEU A 32 8.94 -0.58 1.79
N ARG A 33 10.17 -0.48 1.27
CA ARG A 33 11.38 -1.00 1.93
C ARG A 33 11.57 -0.32 3.29
N TYR A 34 11.53 1.01 3.32
CA TYR A 34 11.74 1.82 4.53
C TYR A 34 10.69 1.53 5.60
N LEU A 35 9.40 1.47 5.23
CA LEU A 35 8.32 1.08 6.14
C LEU A 35 8.52 -0.36 6.68
N SER A 36 8.97 -1.30 5.84
CA SER A 36 9.31 -2.66 6.29
C SER A 36 10.44 -2.65 7.32
N GLU A 37 11.51 -1.89 7.07
CA GLU A 37 12.67 -1.78 7.94
C GLU A 37 12.35 -1.07 9.27
N MET A 38 11.57 0.02 9.21
CA MET A 38 11.12 0.76 10.38
C MET A 38 10.17 -0.09 11.25
N THR A 39 9.18 -0.79 10.68
CA THR A 39 8.29 -1.69 11.45
C THR A 39 9.08 -2.86 12.04
N MET A 40 10.05 -3.43 11.32
CA MET A 40 10.98 -4.42 11.88
C MET A 40 11.71 -3.87 13.11
N ASN A 41 12.19 -2.63 13.06
CA ASN A 41 12.97 -2.04 14.16
C ASN A 41 12.09 -1.64 15.35
N ILE A 42 10.88 -1.13 15.12
CA ILE A 42 9.87 -0.89 16.16
C ILE A 42 9.55 -2.21 16.92
N HIS A 43 9.33 -3.30 16.19
CA HIS A 43 9.05 -4.61 16.79
C HIS A 43 10.23 -5.22 17.57
N LYS A 44 11.49 -4.84 17.28
CA LYS A 44 12.66 -5.25 18.09
C LYS A 44 12.73 -4.55 19.44
N LEU A 45 12.05 -3.40 19.59
CA LEU A 45 12.03 -2.59 20.81
C LEU A 45 10.87 -2.95 21.75
N ASP A 46 10.06 -3.96 21.39
CA ASP A 46 8.74 -4.26 21.99
C ASP A 46 7.78 -3.04 21.97
N ILE A 47 8.02 -2.11 21.03
CA ILE A 47 7.18 -0.94 20.80
C ILE A 47 6.03 -1.33 19.87
N VAL A 48 4.90 -0.72 20.13
CA VAL A 48 3.57 -1.25 19.86
C VAL A 48 2.76 -0.21 19.06
N HIS A 49 2.20 -0.54 17.88
CA HIS A 49 1.49 0.38 16.95
C HIS A 49 0.27 -0.23 16.23
N GLN A 50 -0.97 -0.04 16.69
CA GLN A 50 -2.17 -0.77 16.22
C GLN A 50 -2.75 -0.27 14.90
N ASP A 51 -2.65 1.04 14.68
CA ASP A 51 -3.42 1.72 13.66
C ASP A 51 -2.56 2.00 12.43
N PHE A 52 -1.84 0.97 11.99
CA PHE A 52 -0.85 1.07 10.91
C PHE A 52 -1.52 1.07 9.54
N HIS A 53 -2.18 2.18 9.22
CA HIS A 53 -2.84 2.43 7.95
C HIS A 53 -2.35 3.74 7.30
N PRO A 54 -2.51 3.94 5.97
CA PRO A 54 -2.05 5.16 5.27
C PRO A 54 -2.58 6.50 5.78
N GLY A 55 -3.61 6.52 6.65
CA GLY A 55 -4.02 7.75 7.36
C GLY A 55 -3.08 8.19 8.49
N ASN A 56 -2.21 7.30 8.98
CA ASN A 56 -1.29 7.52 10.13
C ASN A 56 0.19 7.39 9.73
N ILE A 57 0.46 7.29 8.43
CA ILE A 57 1.79 7.48 7.86
C ILE A 57 1.85 8.94 7.44
N LEU A 58 2.76 9.70 8.03
CA LEU A 58 2.90 11.14 7.81
C LEU A 58 4.24 11.46 7.14
N SER A 59 4.43 12.68 6.64
CA SER A 59 5.74 13.15 6.21
C SER A 59 5.89 14.67 6.29
N SER A 60 7.13 15.12 6.53
CA SER A 60 7.57 16.49 6.30
C SER A 60 7.70 16.82 4.81
N ASP A 61 8.16 15.86 4.00
CA ASP A 61 8.22 15.90 2.54
C ASP A 61 8.30 14.46 1.98
N PHE A 62 7.22 13.99 1.34
CA PHE A 62 7.16 12.63 0.75
C PHE A 62 8.02 12.49 -0.52
N LYS A 63 8.56 13.58 -1.08
CA LYS A 63 9.45 13.59 -2.25
C LYS A 63 10.90 13.40 -1.83
N ASP A 64 11.29 13.96 -0.68
CA ASP A 64 12.59 13.76 -0.02
C ASP A 64 12.63 12.48 0.84
N TYR A 65 11.78 11.49 0.51
CA TYR A 65 11.74 10.15 1.11
C TYR A 65 11.51 10.12 2.64
N SER A 66 11.10 11.26 3.25
CA SER A 66 11.09 11.49 4.71
C SER A 66 9.84 10.95 5.42
N VAL A 67 9.59 9.65 5.33
CA VAL A 67 8.36 9.02 5.85
C VAL A 67 8.43 8.78 7.36
N SER A 68 7.46 9.34 8.10
CA SER A 68 7.29 9.16 9.55
C SER A 68 5.99 8.42 9.88
N ILE A 69 5.90 7.86 11.09
CA ILE A 69 4.69 7.21 11.62
C ILE A 69 4.14 8.03 12.79
N SER A 70 2.83 8.29 12.81
CA SER A 70 2.13 8.85 13.97
C SER A 70 1.37 7.78 14.77
N ASP A 71 1.14 8.06 16.06
CA ASP A 71 0.41 7.24 17.04
C ASP A 71 1.03 5.88 17.43
N PHE A 72 2.05 5.94 18.30
CA PHE A 72 2.78 4.81 18.88
C PHE A 72 1.97 3.98 19.92
N GLY A 73 0.89 3.28 19.53
CA GLY A 73 0.17 2.37 20.45
C GLY A 73 -0.50 1.12 19.84
N LEU A 74 -0.14 -0.08 20.34
CA LEU A 74 -0.63 -1.48 20.10
C LEU A 74 0.06 -2.42 19.03
N THR A 75 -0.47 -2.85 17.87
CA THR A 75 0.26 -3.87 17.01
C THR A 75 0.21 -3.71 15.48
N ALA A 76 1.37 -3.51 14.83
CA ALA A 76 1.51 -3.26 13.39
C ALA A 76 1.80 -4.57 12.65
N ASP A 77 0.76 -5.25 12.17
CA ASP A 77 0.94 -6.55 11.55
C ASP A 77 1.33 -6.48 10.05
N VAL A 78 1.85 -7.59 9.54
CA VAL A 78 2.30 -7.71 8.15
C VAL A 78 1.14 -7.51 7.15
N TYR A 79 -0.10 -7.84 7.54
CA TYR A 79 -1.29 -7.62 6.71
C TYR A 79 -1.55 -6.12 6.51
N SER A 80 -1.42 -5.32 7.56
CA SER A 80 -1.53 -3.86 7.52
C SER A 80 -0.48 -3.23 6.59
N LEU A 81 0.78 -3.68 6.66
CA LEU A 81 1.81 -3.28 5.67
C LEU A 81 1.45 -3.70 4.23
N GLY A 82 0.78 -4.85 4.05
CA GLY A 82 0.21 -5.25 2.76
C GLY A 82 -0.87 -4.29 2.26
N ILE A 83 -1.74 -3.77 3.14
CA ILE A 83 -2.74 -2.74 2.79
C ILE A 83 -2.06 -1.43 2.39
N ILE A 84 -1.06 -0.98 3.17
CA ILE A 84 -0.25 0.21 2.83
C ILE A 84 0.44 0.04 1.48
N SER A 85 1.00 -1.15 1.22
CA SER A 85 1.62 -1.50 -0.06
C SER A 85 0.63 -1.44 -1.21
N TYR A 86 -0.62 -1.89 -1.01
CA TYR A 86 -1.67 -1.77 -2.02
C TYR A 86 -2.05 -0.30 -2.32
N GLU A 87 -2.25 0.54 -1.30
CA GLU A 87 -2.60 1.96 -1.52
C GLU A 87 -1.43 2.71 -2.19
N MET A 88 -0.18 2.49 -1.77
CA MET A 88 1.04 3.07 -2.37
C MET A 88 1.23 2.69 -3.85
N ILE A 89 0.93 1.42 -4.20
CA ILE A 89 1.20 0.88 -5.54
C ILE A 89 0.07 1.13 -6.52
N THR A 90 -1.18 1.17 -6.05
CA THR A 90 -2.37 1.28 -6.92
C THR A 90 -3.06 2.64 -6.86
N GLY A 91 -2.81 3.43 -5.81
CA GLY A 91 -3.47 4.72 -5.57
C GLY A 91 -4.93 4.61 -5.11
N PHE A 92 -5.50 3.40 -5.06
CA PHE A 92 -6.85 3.14 -4.56
C PHE A 92 -6.82 2.70 -3.09
N PRO A 93 -7.74 3.18 -2.24
CA PRO A 93 -7.94 2.63 -0.92
C PRO A 93 -8.62 1.24 -1.02
N PRO A 94 -8.53 0.38 0.00
CA PRO A 94 -9.16 -0.93 -0.03
C PRO A 94 -10.70 -0.80 0.01
N TYR A 95 -11.40 -1.54 -0.86
CA TYR A 95 -12.86 -1.66 -0.92
C TYR A 95 -13.65 -0.34 -1.09
N PRO A 96 -13.27 0.56 -2.03
CA PRO A 96 -13.89 1.89 -2.16
C PRO A 96 -15.38 1.83 -2.49
N ASP A 97 -15.82 0.75 -3.15
CA ASP A 97 -17.17 0.52 -3.67
C ASP A 97 -18.15 -0.11 -2.66
N ILE A 98 -17.74 -0.40 -1.42
CA ILE A 98 -18.50 -1.24 -0.48
C ILE A 98 -18.71 -0.53 0.88
N PRO A 99 -19.90 -0.65 1.53
CA PRO A 99 -20.06 -0.22 2.92
C PRO A 99 -19.11 -0.97 3.86
N HIS A 100 -18.37 -0.23 4.69
CA HIS A 100 -17.52 -0.82 5.72
C HIS A 100 -18.38 -1.24 6.92
N ASN A 101 -18.92 -2.47 6.87
CA ASN A 101 -19.79 -3.04 7.89
C ASN A 101 -19.31 -4.43 8.36
N LYS A 102 -20.11 -5.10 9.20
CA LYS A 102 -19.81 -6.45 9.72
C LYS A 102 -19.69 -7.50 8.60
N ASP A 103 -20.47 -7.34 7.52
CA ASP A 103 -20.46 -8.29 6.38
C ASP A 103 -19.17 -8.18 5.58
N LEU A 104 -18.63 -6.95 5.39
CA LEU A 104 -17.31 -6.76 4.80
C LEU A 104 -16.21 -7.38 5.68
N ALA A 105 -16.28 -7.20 7.00
CA ALA A 105 -15.34 -7.84 7.92
C ALA A 105 -15.38 -9.39 7.83
N ILE A 106 -16.58 -9.99 7.81
CA ILE A 106 -16.76 -11.44 7.61
C ILE A 106 -16.18 -11.89 6.26
N LYS A 107 -16.44 -11.15 5.17
CA LYS A 107 -15.87 -11.46 3.85
C LYS A 107 -14.33 -11.42 3.86
N ILE A 108 -13.72 -10.45 4.54
CA ILE A 108 -12.26 -10.33 4.69
C ILE A 108 -11.68 -11.51 5.48
N CYS A 109 -12.33 -11.91 6.58
CA CYS A 109 -11.97 -13.12 7.32
C CYS A 109 -12.05 -14.37 6.41
N ASN A 110 -13.09 -14.46 5.57
CA ASN A 110 -13.31 -15.55 4.61
C ASN A 110 -12.50 -15.41 3.30
N GLY A 111 -11.43 -14.60 3.29
CA GLY A 111 -10.47 -14.55 2.17
C GLY A 111 -10.70 -13.47 1.12
N LEU A 112 -11.68 -12.58 1.24
CA LEU A 112 -11.80 -11.41 0.35
C LEU A 112 -10.58 -10.50 0.49
N ARG A 113 -10.02 -10.05 -0.63
CA ARG A 113 -8.87 -9.12 -0.72
C ARG A 113 -9.17 -7.96 -1.67
N PRO A 114 -8.45 -6.82 -1.56
CA PRO A 114 -8.55 -5.73 -2.53
C PRO A 114 -8.17 -6.18 -3.95
N LYS A 115 -8.77 -5.56 -4.97
CA LYS A 115 -8.54 -5.90 -6.38
C LYS A 115 -7.27 -5.20 -6.89
N ILE A 116 -6.17 -5.95 -7.05
CA ILE A 116 -4.93 -5.42 -7.63
C ILE A 116 -5.10 -5.29 -9.16
N PRO A 117 -4.77 -4.13 -9.79
CA PRO A 117 -4.80 -3.96 -11.24
C PRO A 117 -3.88 -4.95 -11.98
N PHE A 118 -4.33 -5.47 -13.12
CA PHE A 118 -3.60 -6.52 -13.86
C PHE A 118 -2.25 -6.06 -14.43
N HIS A 119 -2.04 -4.75 -14.59
CA HIS A 119 -0.77 -4.15 -15.03
C HIS A 119 0.24 -3.95 -13.89
N THR A 120 -0.14 -4.16 -12.62
CA THR A 120 0.80 -4.07 -11.50
C THR A 120 1.88 -5.17 -11.63
N PRO A 121 3.18 -4.84 -11.45
CA PRO A 121 4.28 -5.80 -11.47
C PRO A 121 3.98 -7.05 -10.64
N LYS A 122 4.00 -8.23 -11.27
CA LYS A 122 3.64 -9.52 -10.65
C LYS A 122 4.45 -9.84 -9.40
N LEU A 123 5.71 -9.40 -9.32
CA LEU A 123 6.54 -9.53 -8.13
C LEU A 123 5.95 -8.76 -6.95
N ILE A 124 5.60 -7.48 -7.16
CA ILE A 124 4.96 -6.63 -6.16
C ILE A 124 3.56 -7.15 -5.78
N THR A 125 2.77 -7.59 -6.77
CA THR A 125 1.49 -8.29 -6.56
C THR A 125 1.68 -9.52 -5.67
N ARG A 126 2.73 -10.32 -5.88
CA ARG A 126 3.07 -11.48 -5.04
C ARG A 126 3.44 -11.05 -3.62
N THR A 127 4.27 -10.02 -3.44
CA THR A 127 4.64 -9.49 -2.13
C THR A 127 3.39 -9.06 -1.34
N ILE A 128 2.52 -8.25 -1.95
CA ILE A 128 1.25 -7.80 -1.35
C ILE A 128 0.35 -8.99 -0.99
N MET A 129 0.18 -9.95 -1.90
CA MET A 129 -0.65 -11.13 -1.64
C MET A 129 -0.11 -12.03 -0.52
N ARG A 130 1.22 -12.17 -0.39
CA ARG A 130 1.83 -12.91 0.74
C ARG A 130 1.58 -12.21 2.08
N CYS A 131 1.64 -10.88 2.12
CA CYS A 131 1.29 -10.11 3.32
C CYS A 131 -0.15 -10.40 3.80
N TRP A 132 -1.05 -10.67 2.86
CA TRP A 132 -2.46 -10.94 3.12
C TRP A 132 -2.86 -12.42 3.28
N ASP A 133 -1.92 -13.37 3.41
CA ASP A 133 -2.29 -14.77 3.65
C ASP A 133 -3.15 -14.90 4.92
N ALA A 134 -4.16 -15.76 4.88
CA ALA A 134 -5.02 -16.05 6.02
C ALA A 134 -4.24 -16.77 7.14
N ARG A 135 -3.25 -17.59 6.76
CA ARG A 135 -2.36 -18.30 7.66
C ARG A 135 -1.21 -17.38 8.02
N VAL A 136 -1.14 -16.95 9.28
CA VAL A 136 -0.09 -16.03 9.76
C VAL A 136 1.33 -16.56 9.49
N THR A 137 1.52 -17.88 9.53
CA THR A 137 2.79 -18.57 9.24
C THR A 137 3.22 -18.57 7.77
N TYR A 138 2.36 -18.15 6.84
CA TYR A 138 2.68 -17.99 5.41
C TYR A 138 2.94 -16.52 5.03
N ARG A 139 2.72 -15.58 5.96
CA ARG A 139 3.08 -14.17 5.78
C ARG A 139 4.59 -14.01 5.98
N PRO A 140 5.27 -13.19 5.18
CA PRO A 140 6.69 -12.92 5.34
C PRO A 140 6.94 -12.10 6.60
N THR A 141 8.11 -12.24 7.21
CA THR A 141 8.57 -11.30 8.23
C THR A 141 8.87 -9.93 7.63
N PHE A 142 8.84 -8.88 8.45
CA PHE A 142 9.28 -7.54 8.03
C PHE A 142 10.72 -7.51 7.52
N ARG A 143 11.57 -8.43 8.01
CA ARG A 143 12.93 -8.63 7.50
C ARG A 143 12.91 -9.12 6.04
N GLU A 144 12.19 -10.21 5.76
CA GLU A 144 12.07 -10.75 4.40
C GLU A 144 11.44 -9.75 3.42
N LEU A 145 10.51 -8.91 3.90
CA LEU A 145 9.95 -7.81 3.10
C LEU A 145 11.00 -6.73 2.82
N SER A 146 11.74 -6.28 3.82
CA SER A 146 12.82 -5.30 3.66
C SER A 146 13.93 -5.82 2.74
N GLU A 147 14.25 -7.12 2.78
CA GLU A 147 15.24 -7.76 1.90
C GLU A 147 14.70 -7.95 0.47
N GLU A 148 13.45 -8.38 0.29
CA GLU A 148 12.81 -8.51 -1.04
C GLU A 148 12.63 -7.15 -1.74
N LEU A 149 12.06 -6.17 -1.04
CA LEU A 149 11.85 -4.81 -1.55
C LEU A 149 13.17 -4.04 -1.70
N GLY A 150 14.14 -4.30 -0.82
CA GLY A 150 15.50 -3.76 -0.92
C GLY A 150 16.21 -4.21 -2.19
N LYS A 151 16.07 -5.49 -2.57
CA LYS A 151 16.54 -5.97 -3.88
C LYS A 151 15.82 -5.25 -5.03
N TYR A 152 14.49 -5.17 -5.00
CA TYR A 152 13.72 -4.53 -6.07
C TYR A 152 14.10 -3.05 -6.26
N TYR A 153 14.30 -2.33 -5.17
CA TYR A 153 14.79 -0.95 -5.19
C TYR A 153 16.19 -0.86 -5.83
N ASN A 154 17.14 -1.70 -5.42
CA ASN A 154 18.50 -1.70 -5.96
C ASN A 154 18.52 -2.07 -7.46
N ASP A 155 17.82 -3.15 -7.86
CA ASP A 155 17.75 -3.61 -9.25
C ASP A 155 17.22 -2.52 -10.19
N TYR A 156 16.17 -1.78 -9.76
CA TYR A 156 15.58 -0.68 -10.53
C TYR A 156 16.39 0.63 -10.43
N GLY A 157 17.05 0.89 -9.29
CA GLY A 157 17.95 2.03 -9.10
C GLY A 157 19.13 2.01 -10.07
N SER A 158 19.88 0.90 -10.13
CA SER A 158 20.98 0.76 -11.10
C SER A 158 20.50 0.93 -12.55
N TYR A 159 19.33 0.37 -12.88
CA TYR A 159 18.74 0.56 -14.21
C TYR A 159 18.49 2.03 -14.57
N LEU A 160 18.05 2.86 -13.62
CA LEU A 160 17.87 4.30 -13.81
C LEU A 160 19.19 5.08 -13.86
N GLU A 161 20.19 4.67 -13.06
CA GLU A 161 21.48 5.38 -12.95
C GLU A 161 22.43 5.11 -14.12
N ASN A 162 22.55 3.85 -14.56
CA ASN A 162 23.57 3.41 -15.51
C ASN A 162 23.09 2.37 -16.55
N GLY A 163 21.85 1.87 -16.45
CA GLY A 163 21.27 0.89 -17.37
C GLY A 163 21.64 -0.58 -17.10
N GLU A 164 22.34 -0.87 -16.00
CA GLU A 164 22.51 -2.23 -15.47
C GLU A 164 21.17 -2.82 -15.03
N ASN A 165 21.13 -4.14 -14.74
CA ASN A 165 19.93 -4.85 -14.28
C ASN A 165 18.66 -4.71 -15.16
N LYS A 166 18.78 -4.17 -16.38
CA LYS A 166 17.70 -4.00 -17.37
C LYS A 166 16.92 -5.30 -17.68
N ASP A 167 17.62 -6.43 -17.59
CA ASP A 167 17.10 -7.77 -17.87
C ASP A 167 16.55 -8.47 -16.59
N SER A 168 16.52 -7.77 -15.46
CA SER A 168 15.90 -8.25 -14.23
C SER A 168 14.37 -8.24 -14.34
N GLU A 169 13.72 -9.27 -13.80
CA GLU A 169 12.27 -9.45 -13.88
C GLU A 169 11.49 -8.25 -13.29
N ILE A 170 12.05 -7.57 -12.28
CA ILE A 170 11.42 -6.39 -11.66
C ILE A 170 11.47 -5.17 -12.58
N VAL A 171 12.62 -4.87 -13.21
CA VAL A 171 12.73 -3.78 -14.19
C VAL A 171 11.83 -4.04 -15.39
N ILE A 172 11.85 -5.27 -15.93
CA ILE A 172 11.00 -5.67 -17.06
C ILE A 172 9.51 -5.51 -16.74
N GLN A 173 9.08 -5.82 -15.51
CA GLN A 173 7.68 -5.67 -15.09
C GLN A 173 7.29 -4.21 -14.84
N ILE A 174 8.16 -3.41 -14.23
CA ILE A 174 7.91 -1.99 -13.96
C ILE A 174 7.74 -1.21 -15.27
N LYS A 175 8.66 -1.39 -16.23
CA LYS A 175 8.57 -0.73 -17.54
C LYS A 175 7.25 -1.01 -18.24
N LYS A 176 6.76 -2.25 -18.20
CA LYS A 176 5.46 -2.64 -18.78
C LYS A 176 4.27 -1.97 -18.07
N ALA A 177 4.38 -1.67 -16.78
CA ALA A 177 3.36 -0.93 -16.03
C ALA A 177 3.38 0.58 -16.37
N GLU A 178 4.57 1.15 -16.57
CA GLU A 178 4.79 2.54 -17.00
C GLU A 178 4.28 2.74 -18.45
N GLU A 179 4.69 1.86 -19.37
CA GLU A 179 4.21 1.78 -20.75
C GLU A 179 2.67 1.67 -20.81
N PHE A 180 2.06 0.82 -19.97
CA PHE A 180 0.60 0.69 -19.91
C PHE A 180 -0.08 2.00 -19.48
N SER A 181 0.49 2.69 -18.48
CA SER A 181 -0.06 3.93 -17.92
C SER A 181 -0.01 5.08 -18.94
N ALA A 182 1.14 5.29 -19.58
CA ALA A 182 1.33 6.31 -20.62
C ALA A 182 0.40 6.11 -21.83
N ASN A 183 0.14 4.86 -22.21
CA ASN A 183 -0.80 4.54 -23.29
C ASN A 183 -2.26 4.92 -22.93
N GLN A 184 -2.68 4.78 -21.67
CA GLN A 184 -4.03 5.22 -21.26
C GLN A 184 -4.17 6.74 -21.30
N GLU A 185 -3.19 7.48 -20.78
CA GLU A 185 -3.20 8.96 -20.80
C GLU A 185 -3.30 9.50 -22.22
N SER A 186 -2.58 8.91 -23.18
CA SER A 186 -2.71 9.23 -24.61
C SER A 186 -4.15 9.02 -25.13
N THR A 187 -4.76 7.85 -24.89
CA THR A 187 -6.10 7.54 -25.40
C THR A 187 -7.22 8.41 -24.84
N ASN A 188 -7.08 8.95 -23.63
CA ASN A 188 -8.08 9.80 -22.98
C ASN A 188 -8.24 11.19 -23.66
N THR A 189 -7.35 11.54 -24.60
CA THR A 189 -7.35 12.87 -25.25
C THR A 189 -8.38 12.99 -26.40
N THR A 190 -8.96 11.87 -26.86
CA THR A 190 -9.69 11.84 -28.15
C THR A 190 -11.16 11.36 -28.08
N THR A 191 -11.58 10.65 -27.02
CA THR A 191 -12.84 9.88 -27.08
C THR A 191 -13.81 10.18 -25.92
N THR A 192 -14.82 11.00 -26.18
CA THR A 192 -16.01 11.13 -25.32
C THR A 192 -16.90 9.90 -25.47
N THR A 193 -16.69 8.85 -24.67
CA THR A 193 -17.57 7.67 -24.62
C THR A 193 -17.63 7.07 -23.21
N THR A 194 -18.84 6.63 -22.82
CA THR A 194 -19.23 6.41 -21.42
C THR A 194 -18.73 5.08 -20.84
N THR A 195 -17.42 4.97 -20.60
CA THR A 195 -16.83 3.93 -19.74
C THR A 195 -15.99 4.58 -18.65
N THR A 196 -16.48 4.53 -17.42
CA THR A 196 -15.80 5.08 -16.23
C THR A 196 -14.62 4.20 -15.81
N THR A 197 -13.51 4.31 -16.55
CA THR A 197 -12.20 3.83 -16.08
C THR A 197 -11.81 4.63 -14.85
N THR A 198 -12.01 4.06 -13.67
CA THR A 198 -11.66 4.73 -12.41
C THR A 198 -10.16 4.97 -12.35
N THR A 199 -9.72 6.22 -12.39
CA THR A 199 -8.33 6.61 -12.16
C THR A 199 -8.10 6.88 -10.66
N PRO A 200 -6.86 6.76 -10.14
CA PRO A 200 -6.57 7.05 -8.73
C PRO A 200 -6.93 8.47 -8.27
N LEU A 201 -6.95 9.45 -9.18
CA LEU A 201 -7.35 10.83 -8.89
C LEU A 201 -8.88 11.02 -8.74
N ASN A 202 -9.70 10.05 -9.16
CA ASN A 202 -11.15 10.27 -9.30
C ASN A 202 -12.00 9.03 -8.91
N TYR A 203 -11.55 8.26 -7.91
CA TYR A 203 -12.41 7.25 -7.29
C TYR A 203 -13.40 7.91 -6.33
N GLN A 204 -14.67 7.54 -6.42
CA GLN A 204 -15.68 7.91 -5.43
C GLN A 204 -15.82 6.77 -4.41
N THR A 205 -15.68 7.08 -3.12
CA THR A 205 -15.92 6.11 -2.04
C THR A 205 -17.41 6.01 -1.73
N HIS A 206 -17.89 4.79 -1.45
CA HIS A 206 -19.22 4.54 -0.94
C HIS A 206 -19.47 5.37 0.35
N PRO A 207 -20.65 6.00 0.57
CA PRO A 207 -20.87 6.90 1.71
C PRO A 207 -20.73 6.26 3.11
N LEU A 208 -20.73 4.93 3.19
CA LEU A 208 -20.48 4.15 4.40
C LEU A 208 -19.11 3.43 4.41
N ALA A 209 -18.21 3.76 3.48
CA ALA A 209 -16.81 3.36 3.56
C ALA A 209 -16.08 4.29 4.54
N ILE A 210 -15.33 3.71 5.47
CA ILE A 210 -14.70 4.43 6.60
C ILE A 210 -13.23 4.04 6.68
N TYR A 211 -12.36 5.02 6.49
CA TYR A 211 -10.91 4.88 6.38
C TYR A 211 -10.13 5.44 7.58
N THR A 212 -10.87 5.78 8.65
CA THR A 212 -10.38 6.17 9.97
C THR A 212 -10.77 5.11 11.00
N SER A 213 -10.03 5.05 12.10
CA SER A 213 -10.21 3.99 13.10
C SER A 213 -11.50 4.10 13.92
N ARG A 214 -12.07 2.93 14.21
CA ARG A 214 -13.31 2.75 15.00
C ARG A 214 -13.43 1.31 15.51
N LEU A 215 -14.13 1.14 16.62
CA LEU A 215 -14.44 -0.19 17.16
C LEU A 215 -15.51 -0.90 16.31
N LEU A 216 -15.21 -2.13 15.88
CA LEU A 216 -16.20 -3.06 15.33
C LEU A 216 -16.66 -4.01 16.44
N ASN A 217 -17.96 -4.10 16.69
CA ASN A 217 -18.51 -5.04 17.68
C ASN A 217 -18.52 -6.47 17.11
N CYS A 218 -17.40 -7.15 17.30
CA CYS A 218 -17.06 -8.43 16.69
C CYS A 218 -17.33 -9.66 17.58
N SER A 219 -18.24 -9.56 18.55
CA SER A 219 -18.55 -10.61 19.54
C SER A 219 -18.93 -11.98 18.94
N ASN A 220 -19.44 -12.04 17.71
CA ASN A 220 -19.73 -13.30 17.00
C ASN A 220 -18.61 -13.77 16.03
N LEU A 221 -17.49 -13.06 15.88
CA LEU A 221 -16.42 -13.46 14.93
C LEU A 221 -15.49 -14.58 15.46
N GLN A 222 -15.71 -15.07 16.69
CA GLN A 222 -14.96 -16.20 17.22
C GLN A 222 -15.39 -17.54 16.60
N GLU A 223 -16.63 -17.67 16.12
CA GLU A 223 -17.16 -18.93 15.58
C GLU A 223 -16.56 -19.31 14.22
N SER A 224 -16.08 -18.33 13.43
CA SER A 224 -15.49 -18.55 12.10
C SER A 224 -13.99 -18.90 12.12
N ARG A 225 -13.37 -19.08 13.30
CA ARG A 225 -11.97 -19.56 13.42
C ARG A 225 -11.89 -21.08 13.50
N LYS A 226 -12.36 -21.75 12.46
CA LYS A 226 -12.13 -23.18 12.19
C LYS A 226 -11.63 -23.30 10.76
N PHE A 227 -10.79 -24.33 10.53
CA PHE A 227 -9.89 -24.51 9.37
C PHE A 227 -8.65 -23.62 9.40
#